data_AF-A0A7V7LHC8-F1
#
_entry.id   AF-A0A7V7LHC8-F1
#
_cell.length_a   1.000
_cell.length_b   1.000
_cell.length_c   1.000
_cell.angle_alpha   90.00
_cell.angle_beta   90.00
_cell.angle_gamma   90.00
#
_symmetry.space_group_name_H-M   'P 1'
#
loop_
_entity.id
_entity.type
_entity.pdbx_description
1 polymer ?
#
loop_
_entity_poly.entity_id
_entity_poly.type
_entity_poly.pdbx_seq_one_letter_code
_entity_poly.pdbx_strand_id
1 'polypeptide(L)'
;MVETTENESTDRKTVLENRRSELKDIMAKKKRKNEKYILMAIICFVIALILFWLSPQLFRLDPLMGQILSIGFLVYSIMFGAFPILRVSSEYVIEIQEIENELDLLSISHSSLEERSEKLFKHHHFELKRYYDENLKQSSWIFVVGIACIIIGFAIIGFTMYFLISNLSNELENKIIVASVGAIGAILSNFIAVIYLKMHSEAVKSLTEFHNRFVNTHHFYFSNFLLSKIQNEDKREDALVELALKINGISPKAPAQGEESK
;
A
#
# COMPACT_ATOMS: atom_id res chain seq x y z
N MET A 1 -21.33 1.78 -41.66
CA MET A 1 -21.28 2.32 -40.28
C MET A 1 -20.60 1.35 -39.30
N VAL A 2 -20.66 0.03 -39.52
CA VAL A 2 -19.92 -0.99 -38.77
C VAL A 2 -18.42 -1.03 -39.14
N GLU A 3 -18.07 -0.86 -40.42
CA GLU A 3 -16.68 -0.84 -40.92
C GLU A 3 -15.81 0.28 -40.32
N THR A 4 -16.41 1.45 -40.06
CA THR A 4 -15.70 2.62 -39.52
C THR A 4 -15.35 2.46 -38.04
N THR A 5 -16.21 1.81 -37.25
CA THR A 5 -15.97 1.54 -35.82
C THR A 5 -14.95 0.42 -35.60
N GLU A 6 -14.88 -0.56 -36.50
CA GLU A 6 -13.95 -1.69 -36.40
C GLU A 6 -12.49 -1.25 -36.68
N ASN A 7 -12.30 -0.37 -37.67
CA ASN A 7 -11.00 0.19 -38.01
C ASN A 7 -10.44 1.10 -36.89
N GLU A 8 -11.30 1.92 -36.27
CA GLU A 8 -10.94 2.79 -35.14
C GLU A 8 -10.57 1.98 -33.89
N SER A 9 -11.29 0.90 -33.60
CA SER A 9 -10.99 0.02 -32.46
C SER A 9 -9.66 -0.73 -32.63
N THR A 10 -9.35 -1.15 -33.86
CA THR A 10 -8.11 -1.85 -34.20
C THR A 10 -6.91 -0.92 -34.10
N ASP A 11 -7.03 0.30 -34.63
CA ASP A 11 -6.01 1.35 -34.52
C ASP A 11 -5.73 1.68 -33.04
N ARG A 12 -6.78 1.92 -32.25
CA ARG A 12 -6.67 2.22 -30.81
C ARG A 12 -6.02 1.08 -30.01
N LYS A 13 -6.32 -0.17 -30.33
CA LYS A 13 -5.69 -1.34 -29.69
C LYS A 13 -4.18 -1.37 -29.93
N THR A 14 -3.74 -1.13 -31.16
CA THR A 14 -2.30 -1.11 -31.49
C THR A 14 -1.55 0.03 -30.80
N VAL A 15 -2.18 1.21 -30.67
CA VAL A 15 -1.63 2.36 -29.94
C VAL A 15 -1.41 2.01 -28.45
N LEU A 16 -2.41 1.39 -27.83
CA LEU A 16 -2.35 0.97 -26.42
C LEU A 16 -1.28 -0.12 -26.18
N GLU A 17 -1.16 -1.10 -27.09
CA GLU A 17 -0.11 -2.13 -27.01
C GLU A 17 1.30 -1.55 -27.13
N ASN A 18 1.50 -0.61 -28.07
CA ASN A 18 2.77 0.11 -28.22
C ASN A 18 3.11 0.91 -26.96
N ARG A 19 2.14 1.65 -26.41
CA ARG A 19 2.33 2.42 -25.17
C ARG A 19 2.67 1.53 -23.97
N ARG A 20 1.99 0.39 -23.83
CA ARG A 20 2.29 -0.61 -22.79
C ARG A 20 3.74 -1.12 -22.89
N SER A 21 4.22 -1.39 -24.11
CA SER A 21 5.59 -1.86 -24.34
C SER A 21 6.63 -0.79 -23.98
N GLU A 22 6.36 0.47 -24.33
CA GLU A 22 7.20 1.63 -24.02
C GLU A 22 7.35 1.80 -22.49
N LEU A 23 6.22 1.78 -21.77
CA LEU A 23 6.21 1.92 -20.31
C LEU A 23 6.96 0.79 -19.62
N LYS A 24 6.84 -0.45 -20.11
CA LYS A 24 7.61 -1.60 -19.59
C LYS A 24 9.11 -1.42 -19.79
N ASP A 25 9.54 -0.89 -20.93
CA ASP A 25 10.96 -0.60 -21.16
C ASP A 25 11.47 0.54 -20.27
N ILE A 26 10.70 1.62 -20.10
CA ILE A 26 11.01 2.72 -19.16
C ILE A 26 11.17 2.16 -17.74
N MET A 27 10.25 1.31 -17.29
CA MET A 27 10.28 0.67 -15.98
C MET A 27 11.51 -0.24 -15.81
N ALA A 28 11.85 -1.04 -16.82
CA ALA A 28 13.05 -1.88 -16.82
C ALA A 28 14.35 -1.05 -16.79
N LYS A 29 14.43 0.05 -17.54
CA LYS A 29 15.54 1.02 -17.48
C LYS A 29 15.68 1.64 -16.09
N LYS A 30 14.56 2.02 -15.45
CA LYS A 30 14.56 2.60 -14.10
C LYS A 30 14.98 1.58 -13.03
N LYS A 31 14.49 0.34 -13.12
CA LYS A 31 14.91 -0.76 -12.23
C LYS A 31 16.42 -0.99 -12.28
N ARG A 32 17.01 -1.06 -13.48
CA ARG A 32 18.46 -1.20 -13.67
C ARG A 32 19.26 -0.04 -13.07
N LYS A 33 18.74 1.20 -13.12
CA LYS A 33 19.37 2.34 -12.45
C LYS A 33 19.29 2.19 -10.92
N ASN A 34 18.13 1.81 -10.39
CA ASN A 34 17.95 1.59 -8.95
C ASN A 34 18.86 0.47 -8.41
N GLU A 35 19.03 -0.62 -9.14
CA GLU A 35 19.98 -1.69 -8.79
C GLU A 35 21.41 -1.18 -8.64
N LYS A 36 21.87 -0.25 -9.50
CA LYS A 36 23.18 0.39 -9.36
C LYS A 36 23.29 1.27 -8.12
N TYR A 37 22.24 2.01 -7.76
CA TYR A 37 22.22 2.81 -6.53
C TYR A 37 22.28 1.92 -5.28
N ILE A 38 21.58 0.78 -5.27
CA ILE A 38 21.64 -0.20 -4.17
C ILE A 38 23.04 -0.81 -4.06
N LEU A 39 23.65 -1.18 -5.19
CA LEU A 39 25.02 -1.70 -5.21
C LEU A 39 26.02 -0.67 -4.65
N MET A 40 25.89 0.60 -5.04
CA MET A 40 26.71 1.69 -4.49
C MET A 40 26.51 1.88 -2.98
N ALA A 41 25.27 1.80 -2.49
CA ALA A 41 24.98 1.88 -1.06
C ALA A 41 25.67 0.75 -0.28
N ILE A 42 25.61 -0.49 -0.79
CA ILE A 42 26.28 -1.65 -0.17
C ILE A 42 27.79 -1.44 -0.12
N ILE A 43 28.40 -0.94 -1.20
CA ILE A 43 29.85 -0.64 -1.23
C ILE A 43 30.20 0.40 -0.16
N CYS A 44 29.45 1.51 -0.07
CA CYS A 44 29.68 2.53 0.94
C CYS A 44 29.52 1.98 2.38
N PHE A 45 28.55 1.10 2.61
CA PHE A 45 28.35 0.45 3.91
C PHE A 45 29.55 -0.43 4.31
N VAL A 46 30.04 -1.25 3.38
CA VAL A 46 31.20 -2.11 3.62
C VAL A 46 32.45 -1.28 3.91
N ILE A 47 32.67 -0.20 3.15
CA ILE A 47 33.77 0.74 3.40
C ILE A 47 33.65 1.39 4.78
N ALA A 48 32.45 1.78 5.21
CA ALA A 48 32.23 2.36 6.53
C ALA A 48 32.61 1.38 7.66
N LEU A 49 32.26 0.09 7.52
CA LEU A 49 32.61 -0.97 8.47
C LEU A 49 34.12 -1.24 8.52
N ILE A 50 34.77 -1.29 7.35
CA ILE A 50 36.23 -1.49 7.27
C ILE A 50 36.95 -0.31 7.91
N LEU A 51 36.54 0.93 7.62
CA LEU A 51 37.11 2.13 8.23
C LEU A 51 36.87 2.18 9.74
N PHE A 52 35.71 1.75 10.22
CA PHE A 52 35.44 1.66 11.66
C PHE A 52 36.42 0.70 12.35
N TRP A 53 36.61 -0.50 11.79
CA TRP A 53 37.44 -1.55 12.37
C TRP A 53 38.94 -1.27 12.26
N LEU A 54 39.40 -0.68 11.14
CA LEU A 54 40.80 -0.30 10.94
C LEU A 54 41.16 1.10 11.48
N SER A 55 40.19 1.94 11.87
CA SER A 55 40.46 3.29 12.38
C SER A 55 41.52 3.33 13.50
N PRO A 56 41.51 2.46 14.53
CA PRO A 56 42.54 2.50 15.57
C PRO A 56 43.94 2.09 15.07
N GLN A 57 44.03 1.40 13.94
CA GLN A 57 45.28 0.86 13.41
C GLN A 57 45.89 1.75 12.31
N LEU A 58 45.06 2.39 11.49
CA LEU A 58 45.46 3.33 10.43
C LEU A 58 45.66 4.78 10.93
N PHE A 59 44.81 5.26 11.85
CA PHE A 59 44.83 6.64 12.34
C PHE A 59 45.32 6.72 13.79
N ARG A 60 46.55 6.25 14.04
CA ARG A 60 47.18 6.27 15.38
C ARG A 60 47.37 7.69 15.96
N LEU A 61 47.45 8.72 15.11
CA LEU A 61 47.63 10.11 15.50
C LEU A 61 46.33 10.84 15.85
N ASP A 62 45.19 10.45 15.25
CA ASP A 62 43.88 11.07 15.50
C ASP A 62 42.74 10.06 15.31
N PRO A 63 42.43 9.24 16.33
CA PRO A 63 41.37 8.23 16.24
C PRO A 63 39.98 8.84 16.00
N LEU A 64 39.77 10.10 16.38
CA LEU A 64 38.52 10.85 16.12
C LEU A 64 38.28 11.09 14.62
N MET A 65 39.33 11.32 13.82
CA MET A 65 39.20 11.56 12.38
C MET A 65 38.66 10.33 11.65
N GLY A 66 39.15 9.14 12.01
CA GLY A 66 38.69 7.86 11.45
C GLY A 66 37.23 7.55 11.79
N GLN A 67 36.79 7.90 13.00
CA GLN A 67 35.40 7.74 13.43
C GLN A 67 34.46 8.70 12.68
N ILE A 68 34.85 9.96 12.49
CA ILE A 68 34.06 10.95 11.72
C ILE A 68 33.90 10.51 10.26
N LEU A 69 34.97 10.01 9.63
CA LEU A 69 34.93 9.49 8.26
C LEU A 69 34.00 8.27 8.13
N SER A 70 34.07 7.32 9.07
CA SER A 70 33.18 6.14 9.09
C SER A 70 31.71 6.54 9.22
N ILE A 71 31.39 7.50 10.09
CA ILE A 71 30.03 8.05 10.23
C ILE A 71 29.58 8.73 8.93
N GLY A 72 30.46 9.49 8.27
CA GLY A 72 30.16 10.12 6.98
C GLY A 72 29.78 9.11 5.89
N PHE A 73 30.55 8.02 5.76
CA PHE A 73 30.23 6.94 4.81
C PHE A 73 28.95 6.17 5.16
N LEU A 74 28.64 6.02 6.46
CA LEU A 74 27.38 5.43 6.92
C LEU A 74 26.17 6.29 6.51
N VAL A 75 26.24 7.60 6.71
CA VAL A 75 25.18 8.53 6.29
C VAL A 75 25.01 8.51 4.78
N TYR A 76 26.11 8.47 4.03
CA TYR A 76 26.09 8.36 2.56
C TYR A 76 25.43 7.05 2.09
N SER A 77 25.74 5.93 2.76
CA SER A 77 25.12 4.63 2.50
C SER A 77 23.60 4.67 2.73
N ILE A 78 23.15 5.30 3.83
CA ILE A 78 21.71 5.42 4.14
C ILE A 78 21.02 6.30 3.08
N MET A 79 21.62 7.43 2.70
CA MET A 79 21.09 8.30 1.64
C MET A 79 20.94 7.58 0.30
N PHE A 80 21.98 6.86 -0.15
CA PHE A 80 21.96 6.13 -1.42
C PHE A 80 21.02 4.92 -1.40
N GLY A 81 20.86 4.25 -0.25
CA GLY A 81 19.92 3.14 -0.08
C GLY A 81 18.45 3.58 0.01
N ALA A 82 18.17 4.74 0.61
CA ALA A 82 16.82 5.29 0.71
C ALA A 82 16.32 5.87 -0.63
N PHE A 83 17.22 6.44 -1.44
CA PHE A 83 16.90 7.08 -2.72
C PHE A 83 16.08 6.20 -3.70
N PRO A 84 16.45 4.94 -3.99
CA PRO A 84 15.67 4.08 -4.89
C PRO A 84 14.32 3.65 -4.31
N ILE A 85 14.20 3.53 -2.98
CA ILE A 85 12.96 3.16 -2.28
C ILE A 85 11.94 4.30 -2.36
N LEU A 86 12.39 5.54 -2.16
CA LEU A 86 11.56 6.74 -2.26
C LEU A 86 11.11 7.03 -3.70
N ARG A 87 11.87 6.57 -4.71
CA ARG A 87 11.61 6.84 -6.14
C ARG A 87 10.83 5.76 -6.89
N VAL A 88 10.28 4.76 -6.19
CA VAL A 88 9.37 3.79 -6.83
C VAL A 88 8.16 4.56 -7.39
N SER A 89 8.18 4.86 -8.69
CA SER A 89 7.06 5.55 -9.34
C SER A 89 5.97 4.53 -9.60
N SER A 90 4.99 4.52 -8.70
CA SER A 90 3.72 3.83 -8.87
C SER A 90 3.01 4.27 -10.16
N GLU A 91 3.27 5.48 -10.64
CA GLU A 91 2.66 6.06 -11.85
C GLU A 91 2.73 5.13 -13.08
N TYR A 92 3.90 4.60 -13.44
CA TYR A 92 4.01 3.70 -14.59
C TYR A 92 3.32 2.34 -14.38
N VAL A 93 3.26 1.87 -13.13
CA VAL A 93 2.55 0.62 -12.81
C VAL A 93 1.05 0.83 -12.99
N ILE A 94 0.54 1.98 -12.54
CA ILE A 94 -0.86 2.37 -12.67
C ILE A 94 -1.22 2.57 -14.15
N GLU A 95 -0.41 3.28 -14.93
CA GLU A 95 -0.65 3.53 -16.36
C GLU A 95 -0.65 2.22 -17.17
N ILE A 96 0.30 1.30 -16.90
CA ILE A 96 0.30 -0.04 -17.53
C ILE A 96 -0.97 -0.80 -17.20
N GLN A 97 -1.45 -0.70 -15.95
CA GLN A 97 -2.66 -1.38 -15.51
C GLN A 97 -3.91 -0.81 -16.18
N GLU A 98 -4.01 0.52 -16.30
CA GLU A 98 -5.12 1.19 -16.97
C GLU A 98 -5.17 0.83 -18.45
N ILE A 99 -4.01 0.78 -19.11
CA ILE A 99 -3.89 0.35 -20.51
C ILE A 99 -4.30 -1.12 -20.67
N GLU A 100 -3.84 -2.01 -19.78
CA GLU A 100 -4.27 -3.41 -19.79
C GLU A 100 -5.79 -3.54 -19.59
N ASN A 101 -6.37 -2.70 -18.73
CA ASN A 101 -7.80 -2.69 -18.48
C ASN A 101 -8.61 -2.17 -19.67
N GLU A 102 -8.15 -1.10 -20.33
CA GLU A 102 -8.77 -0.58 -21.55
C GLU A 102 -8.69 -1.60 -22.70
N LEU A 103 -7.54 -2.28 -22.85
CA LEU A 103 -7.38 -3.37 -23.81
C LEU A 103 -8.34 -4.53 -23.52
N ASP A 104 -8.54 -4.87 -22.23
CA ASP A 104 -9.46 -5.92 -21.83
C ASP A 104 -10.92 -5.51 -22.12
N LEU A 105 -11.32 -4.28 -21.79
CA LEU A 105 -12.64 -3.71 -22.10
C LEU A 105 -12.93 -3.68 -23.61
N LEU A 106 -11.96 -3.27 -24.43
CA LEU A 106 -12.08 -3.28 -25.90
C LEU A 106 -12.24 -4.70 -26.45
N SER A 107 -11.71 -5.72 -25.75
CA SER A 107 -11.87 -7.12 -26.13
C SER A 107 -13.21 -7.73 -25.71
N ILE A 108 -13.99 -7.06 -24.84
CA ILE A 108 -15.25 -7.60 -24.31
C ILE A 108 -16.35 -7.67 -25.39
N SER A 109 -16.43 -6.73 -26.33
CA SER A 109 -17.51 -6.68 -27.33
C SER A 109 -17.54 -7.89 -28.29
N HIS A 110 -16.43 -8.61 -28.41
CA HIS A 110 -16.28 -9.77 -29.29
C HIS A 110 -16.18 -11.11 -28.52
N SER A 111 -16.33 -11.08 -27.19
CA SER A 111 -16.09 -12.24 -26.31
C SER A 111 -17.38 -12.96 -25.92
N SER A 112 -17.26 -14.25 -25.57
CA SER A 112 -18.39 -15.03 -25.05
C SER A 112 -18.90 -14.47 -23.71
N LEU A 113 -20.16 -14.73 -23.36
CA LEU A 113 -20.76 -14.24 -22.10
C LEU A 113 -19.99 -14.74 -20.86
N GLU A 114 -19.43 -15.94 -20.93
CA GLU A 114 -18.51 -16.49 -19.93
C GLU A 114 -17.23 -15.66 -19.81
N GLU A 115 -16.53 -15.43 -20.92
CA GLU A 115 -15.28 -14.67 -20.95
C GLU A 115 -15.47 -13.22 -20.48
N ARG A 116 -16.59 -12.59 -20.84
CA ARG A 116 -16.97 -11.25 -20.35
C ARG A 116 -17.14 -11.22 -18.84
N SER A 117 -17.85 -12.21 -18.27
CA SER A 117 -18.06 -12.29 -16.83
C SER A 117 -16.76 -12.58 -16.06
N GLU A 118 -15.86 -13.37 -16.65
CA GLU A 118 -14.55 -13.68 -16.08
C GLU A 118 -13.64 -12.44 -16.05
N LYS A 119 -13.58 -11.69 -17.16
CA LYS A 119 -12.83 -10.44 -17.26
C LYS A 119 -13.32 -9.42 -16.23
N LEU A 120 -14.64 -9.26 -16.11
CA LEU A 120 -15.24 -8.36 -15.13
C LEU A 120 -14.93 -8.77 -13.67
N PHE A 121 -14.96 -10.07 -13.37
CA PHE A 121 -14.56 -10.59 -12.06
C PHE A 121 -13.08 -10.34 -11.75
N LYS A 122 -12.18 -10.65 -12.71
CA LYS A 122 -10.74 -10.42 -12.58
C LYS A 122 -10.41 -8.94 -12.40
N HIS A 123 -11.07 -8.08 -13.17
CA HIS A 123 -10.92 -6.63 -13.08
C HIS A 123 -11.28 -6.12 -11.68
N HIS A 124 -12.46 -6.48 -11.17
CA HIS A 124 -12.88 -6.06 -9.83
C HIS A 124 -11.95 -6.60 -8.74
N HIS A 125 -11.52 -7.87 -8.86
CA HIS A 125 -10.54 -8.45 -7.92
C HIS A 125 -9.20 -7.68 -7.93
N PHE A 126 -8.72 -7.31 -9.12
CA PHE A 126 -7.46 -6.59 -9.27
C PHE A 126 -7.52 -5.17 -8.72
N GLU A 127 -8.53 -4.39 -9.11
CA GLU A 127 -8.72 -3.02 -8.59
C GLU A 127 -8.76 -3.01 -7.08
N LEU A 128 -9.42 -4.00 -6.50
CA LEU A 128 -9.57 -4.06 -5.08
C LEU A 128 -8.29 -4.49 -4.36
N LYS A 129 -7.56 -5.44 -4.92
CA LYS A 129 -6.22 -5.75 -4.42
C LYS A 129 -5.32 -4.50 -4.42
N ARG A 130 -5.38 -3.68 -5.47
CA ARG A 130 -4.65 -2.40 -5.53
C ARG A 130 -5.07 -1.47 -4.39
N TYR A 131 -6.36 -1.23 -4.18
CA TYR A 131 -6.83 -0.39 -3.07
C TYR A 131 -6.37 -0.91 -1.70
N TYR A 132 -6.38 -2.22 -1.50
CA TYR A 132 -5.90 -2.83 -0.27
C TYR A 132 -4.40 -2.66 -0.09
N ASP A 133 -3.61 -2.92 -1.14
CA ASP A 133 -2.15 -2.77 -1.14
C ASP A 133 -1.73 -1.30 -0.93
N GLU A 134 -2.46 -0.34 -1.49
CA GLU A 134 -2.24 1.10 -1.27
C GLU A 134 -2.51 1.51 0.19
N ASN A 135 -3.65 1.07 0.75
CA ASN A 135 -3.98 1.31 2.16
C ASN A 135 -2.96 0.66 3.11
N LEU A 136 -2.50 -0.56 2.80
CA LEU A 136 -1.45 -1.24 3.55
C LEU A 136 -0.12 -0.49 3.48
N LYS A 137 0.27 -0.02 2.29
CA LYS A 137 1.52 0.75 2.10
C LYS A 137 1.48 2.06 2.89
N GLN A 138 0.35 2.77 2.86
CA GLN A 138 0.16 4.00 3.64
C GLN A 138 0.22 3.72 5.15
N SER A 139 -0.44 2.64 5.60
CA SER A 139 -0.42 2.22 7.00
C SER A 139 0.99 1.80 7.48
N SER A 140 1.76 1.12 6.62
CA SER A 140 3.15 0.72 6.91
C SER A 140 4.07 1.93 7.09
N TRP A 141 3.88 2.99 6.30
CA TRP A 141 4.67 4.22 6.46
C TRP A 141 4.38 4.92 7.81
N ILE A 142 3.11 5.01 8.20
CA ILE A 142 2.70 5.55 9.51
C ILE A 142 3.30 4.72 10.65
N PHE A 143 3.35 3.39 10.51
CA PHE A 143 3.97 2.51 11.49
C PHE A 143 5.47 2.76 11.67
N VAL A 144 6.22 2.94 10.56
CA VAL A 144 7.64 3.29 10.61
C VAL A 144 7.86 4.66 11.28
N VAL A 145 7.04 5.65 10.95
CA VAL A 145 7.06 6.96 11.61
C VAL A 145 6.79 6.82 13.11
N GLY A 146 5.83 5.98 13.50
CA GLY A 146 5.53 5.68 14.89
C GLY A 146 6.71 5.11 15.67
N ILE A 147 7.42 4.12 15.09
CA ILE A 147 8.65 3.57 15.69
C ILE A 147 9.73 4.64 15.84
N ALA A 148 9.94 5.47 14.82
CA ALA A 148 10.92 6.57 14.89
C ALA A 148 10.57 7.56 16.01
N CYS A 149 9.30 7.93 16.17
CA CYS A 149 8.84 8.78 17.27
C CYS A 149 9.09 8.16 18.64
N ILE A 150 8.87 6.85 18.81
CA ILE A 150 9.17 6.14 20.07
C ILE A 150 10.67 6.22 20.38
N ILE A 151 11.53 5.94 19.40
CA ILE A 151 12.99 6.00 19.57
C ILE A 151 13.44 7.41 19.95
N ILE A 152 12.94 8.44 19.24
CA ILE A 152 13.24 9.84 19.55
C ILE A 152 12.74 10.20 20.96
N GLY A 153 11.54 9.77 21.33
CA GLY A 153 10.99 9.97 22.67
C GLY A 153 11.89 9.40 23.76
N PHE A 154 12.35 8.15 23.59
CA PHE A 154 13.29 7.53 24.52
C PHE A 154 14.66 8.23 24.55
N ALA A 155 15.16 8.70 23.41
CA ALA A 155 16.41 9.45 23.35
C ALA A 155 16.32 10.78 24.12
N ILE A 156 15.21 11.52 23.98
CA ILE A 156 14.96 12.76 24.73
C ILE A 156 14.86 12.47 26.23
N ILE A 157 14.13 11.41 26.63
CA ILE A 157 14.03 11.01 28.04
C ILE A 157 15.42 10.64 28.59
N GLY A 158 16.20 9.84 27.86
CA GLY A 158 17.55 9.46 28.26
C GLY A 158 18.49 10.67 28.40
N PHE A 159 18.43 11.61 27.45
CA PHE A 159 19.24 12.82 27.46
C PHE A 159 18.88 13.75 28.63
N THR A 160 17.58 13.95 28.89
CA THR A 160 17.11 14.76 30.02
C THR A 160 17.46 14.14 31.36
N MET A 161 17.35 12.82 31.51
CA MET A 161 17.82 12.07 32.70
C MET A 161 19.32 12.25 32.92
N TYR A 162 20.13 12.10 31.87
CA TYR A 162 21.59 12.28 31.94
C TYR A 162 21.97 13.71 32.38
N PHE A 163 21.29 14.72 31.85
CA PHE A 163 21.51 16.11 32.21
C PHE A 163 21.14 16.40 33.67
N LEU A 164 20.04 15.83 34.16
CA LEU A 164 19.62 15.97 35.56
C LEU A 164 20.61 15.34 36.55
N ILE A 165 21.15 14.15 36.22
CA ILE A 165 22.15 13.48 37.06
C ILE A 165 23.48 14.23 37.05
N SER A 166 23.89 14.79 35.90
CA SER A 166 25.18 15.46 35.76
C SER A 166 25.20 16.88 36.33
N ASN A 167 24.05 17.54 36.47
CA ASN A 167 23.93 18.95 36.85
C ASN A 167 23.33 19.14 38.27
N LEU A 168 23.94 18.45 39.24
CA LEU A 168 23.47 18.25 40.62
C LEU A 168 23.41 19.53 41.50
N SER A 169 23.84 20.69 40.99
CA SER A 169 24.06 21.91 41.79
C SER A 169 22.81 22.79 42.00
N ASN A 170 21.73 22.61 41.22
CA ASN A 170 20.49 23.42 41.32
C ASN A 170 19.27 22.56 41.68
N GLU A 171 19.22 22.00 42.89
CA GLU A 171 18.22 21.00 43.29
C GLU A 171 16.74 21.46 43.23
N LEU A 172 16.43 22.71 43.58
CA LEU A 172 15.04 23.16 43.72
C LEU A 172 14.39 23.53 42.38
N GLU A 173 15.08 24.31 41.54
CA GLU A 173 14.57 24.67 40.21
C GLU A 173 14.41 23.45 39.31
N ASN A 174 15.39 22.54 39.33
CA ASN A 174 15.32 21.29 38.56
C ASN A 174 14.15 20.40 39.02
N LYS A 175 13.88 20.31 40.34
CA LYS A 175 12.73 19.54 40.87
C LYS A 175 11.39 20.15 40.45
N ILE A 176 11.25 21.48 40.45
CA ILE A 176 10.02 22.16 40.03
C ILE A 176 9.79 22.01 38.52
N ILE A 177 10.84 22.15 37.70
CA ILE A 177 10.76 21.96 36.24
C ILE A 177 10.39 20.52 35.92
N VAL A 178 11.04 19.53 36.53
CA VAL A 178 10.73 18.11 36.31
C VAL A 178 9.31 17.77 36.76
N ALA A 179 8.86 18.27 37.92
CA ALA A 179 7.51 18.02 38.40
C ALA A 179 6.43 18.65 37.52
N SER A 180 6.64 19.89 37.06
CA SER A 180 5.69 20.59 36.17
C SER A 180 5.64 19.99 34.77
N VAL A 181 6.79 19.69 34.17
CA VAL A 181 6.86 19.01 32.86
C VAL A 181 6.30 17.60 32.95
N GLY A 182 6.56 16.88 34.04
CA GLY A 182 5.99 15.56 34.28
C GLY A 182 4.47 15.59 34.42
N ALA A 183 3.92 16.55 35.17
CA ALA A 183 2.48 16.72 35.32
C ALA A 183 1.79 17.09 33.99
N ILE A 184 2.35 18.05 33.24
CA ILE A 184 1.83 18.45 31.92
C ILE A 184 1.93 17.29 30.94
N GLY A 185 3.05 16.57 30.94
CA GLY A 185 3.27 15.39 30.10
C GLY A 185 2.27 14.26 30.39
N ALA A 186 1.96 14.00 31.66
CA ALA A 186 0.98 13.00 32.05
C ALA A 186 -0.45 13.35 31.58
N ILE A 187 -0.86 14.60 31.77
CA ILE A 187 -2.18 15.08 31.32
C ILE A 187 -2.28 15.00 29.79
N LEU A 188 -1.27 15.50 29.09
CA LEU A 188 -1.25 15.53 27.63
C LEU A 188 -1.18 14.12 27.04
N SER A 189 -0.41 13.22 27.66
CA SER A 189 -0.33 11.80 27.26
C SER A 189 -1.69 11.11 27.36
N ASN A 190 -2.42 11.34 28.46
CA ASN A 190 -3.76 10.74 28.62
C ASN A 190 -4.75 11.28 27.58
N PHE A 191 -4.70 12.58 27.28
CA PHE A 191 -5.51 13.18 26.21
C PHE A 191 -5.20 12.58 24.84
N ILE A 192 -3.91 12.48 24.49
CA ILE A 192 -3.47 11.86 23.22
C ILE A 192 -3.92 10.40 23.15
N ALA A 193 -3.85 9.65 24.25
CA ALA A 193 -4.29 8.26 24.30
C ALA A 193 -5.79 8.11 23.98
N VAL A 194 -6.64 8.96 24.55
CA VAL A 194 -8.09 8.96 24.26
C VAL A 194 -8.36 9.29 22.80
N ILE A 195 -7.71 10.30 22.25
CA ILE A 195 -7.84 10.66 20.82
C ILE A 195 -7.38 9.52 19.93
N TYR A 196 -6.24 8.89 20.25
CA TYR A 196 -5.72 7.75 19.52
C TYR A 196 -6.70 6.58 19.52
N LEU A 197 -7.24 6.19 20.69
CA LEU A 197 -8.19 5.09 20.80
C LEU A 197 -9.47 5.36 20.00
N LYS A 198 -9.98 6.60 20.06
CA LYS A 198 -11.16 6.99 19.28
C LYS A 198 -10.88 6.91 17.77
N MET A 199 -9.77 7.50 17.32
CA MET A 199 -9.37 7.48 15.91
C MET A 199 -9.14 6.04 15.42
N HIS A 200 -8.47 5.21 16.23
CA HIS A 200 -8.25 3.80 15.94
C HIS A 200 -9.58 3.04 15.80
N SER A 201 -10.52 3.26 16.73
CA SER A 201 -11.85 2.64 16.66
C SER A 201 -12.63 3.07 15.42
N GLU A 202 -12.58 4.35 15.04
CA GLU A 202 -13.25 4.86 13.83
C GLU A 202 -12.62 4.28 12.56
N ALA A 203 -11.28 4.17 12.51
CA ALA A 203 -10.56 3.56 11.41
C ALA A 203 -10.92 2.07 11.25
N VAL A 204 -10.95 1.31 12.35
CA VAL A 204 -11.33 -0.11 12.34
C VAL A 204 -12.78 -0.29 11.89
N LYS A 205 -13.69 0.59 12.33
CA LYS A 205 -15.10 0.56 11.88
C LYS A 205 -15.21 0.80 10.37
N SER A 206 -14.56 1.85 9.86
CA SER A 206 -14.54 2.18 8.43
C SER A 206 -13.95 1.04 7.59
N LEU A 207 -12.85 0.45 8.05
CA LEU A 207 -12.23 -0.71 7.41
C LEU A 207 -13.17 -1.93 7.36
N THR A 208 -13.89 -2.18 8.45
CA THR A 208 -14.86 -3.29 8.53
C THR A 208 -16.03 -3.09 7.58
N GLU A 209 -16.57 -1.88 7.50
CA GLU A 209 -17.66 -1.54 6.57
C GLU A 209 -17.19 -1.68 5.11
N PHE A 210 -15.99 -1.19 4.80
CA PHE A 210 -15.37 -1.38 3.50
C PHE A 210 -15.15 -2.86 3.17
N HIS A 211 -14.65 -3.66 4.12
CA HIS A 211 -14.46 -5.10 3.93
C HIS A 211 -15.79 -5.82 3.66
N ASN A 212 -16.85 -5.49 4.40
CA ASN A 212 -18.17 -6.07 4.17
C ASN A 212 -18.73 -5.71 2.80
N ARG A 213 -18.63 -4.44 2.40
CA ARG A 213 -19.03 -3.99 1.06
C ARG A 213 -18.21 -4.71 -0.02
N PHE A 214 -16.93 -4.91 0.22
CA PHE A 214 -16.05 -5.64 -0.67
C PHE A 214 -16.49 -7.09 -0.85
N VAL A 215 -16.64 -7.84 0.25
CA VAL A 215 -17.01 -9.25 0.22
C VAL A 215 -18.31 -9.44 -0.55
N ASN A 216 -19.30 -8.57 -0.33
CA ASN A 216 -20.57 -8.60 -1.05
C ASN A 216 -20.41 -8.36 -2.56
N THR A 217 -19.67 -7.33 -2.97
CA THR A 217 -19.44 -7.06 -4.40
C THR A 217 -18.60 -8.15 -5.07
N HIS A 218 -17.63 -8.73 -4.36
CA HIS A 218 -16.84 -9.85 -4.87
C HIS A 218 -17.70 -11.09 -5.09
N HIS A 219 -18.54 -11.43 -4.12
CA HIS A 219 -19.51 -12.52 -4.27
C HIS A 219 -20.49 -12.28 -5.41
N PHE A 220 -20.91 -11.04 -5.65
CA PHE A 220 -21.76 -10.70 -6.79
C PHE A 220 -21.07 -10.99 -8.13
N TYR A 221 -19.87 -10.47 -8.36
CA TYR A 221 -19.15 -10.72 -9.62
C TYR A 221 -18.79 -12.19 -9.80
N PHE A 222 -18.45 -12.89 -8.71
CA PHE A 222 -18.22 -14.33 -8.75
C PHE A 222 -19.50 -15.10 -9.10
N SER A 223 -20.64 -14.72 -8.52
CA SER A 223 -21.93 -15.34 -8.83
C SER A 223 -22.31 -15.11 -10.29
N ASN A 224 -22.08 -13.90 -10.83
CA ASN A 224 -22.30 -13.60 -12.24
C ASN A 224 -21.41 -14.46 -13.17
N PHE A 225 -20.16 -14.72 -12.77
CA PHE A 225 -19.27 -15.66 -13.47
C PHE A 225 -19.72 -17.12 -13.36
N LEU A 226 -20.34 -17.54 -12.25
CA LEU A 226 -20.92 -18.88 -12.16
C LEU A 226 -22.18 -19.02 -13.03
N LEU A 227 -23.03 -17.99 -13.04
CA LEU A 227 -24.25 -17.93 -13.86
C LEU A 227 -23.93 -17.98 -15.36
N SER A 228 -22.85 -17.34 -15.79
CA SER A 228 -22.42 -17.35 -17.19
C SER A 228 -22.02 -18.73 -17.71
N LYS A 229 -21.62 -19.65 -16.82
CA LYS A 229 -21.32 -21.05 -17.16
C LYS A 229 -22.57 -21.93 -17.31
N ILE A 230 -23.75 -21.44 -16.92
CA ILE A 230 -25.01 -22.16 -17.09
C ILE A 230 -25.41 -22.12 -18.57
N GLN A 231 -25.37 -23.30 -19.20
CA GLN A 231 -25.68 -23.47 -20.62
C GLN A 231 -27.18 -23.27 -20.92
N ASN A 232 -28.06 -23.69 -20.01
CA ASN A 232 -29.50 -23.52 -20.15
C ASN A 232 -29.90 -22.07 -19.84
N GLU A 233 -30.46 -21.40 -20.83
CA GLU A 233 -30.81 -19.97 -20.76
C GLU A 233 -31.91 -19.67 -19.74
N ASP A 234 -32.98 -20.45 -19.72
CA ASP A 234 -34.09 -20.26 -18.77
C ASP A 234 -33.61 -20.39 -17.32
N LYS A 235 -32.81 -21.43 -17.02
CA LYS A 235 -32.22 -21.63 -15.69
C LYS A 235 -31.23 -20.55 -15.30
N ARG A 236 -30.54 -19.96 -16.29
CA ARG A 236 -29.59 -18.86 -16.06
C ARG A 236 -30.33 -17.58 -15.70
N GLU A 237 -31.43 -17.29 -16.39
CA GLU A 237 -32.26 -16.12 -16.14
C GLU A 237 -32.97 -16.22 -14.77
N ASP A 238 -33.53 -17.38 -14.44
CA ASP A 238 -34.12 -17.64 -13.12
C ASP A 238 -33.11 -17.40 -11.98
N ALA A 239 -31.88 -17.87 -12.16
CA ALA A 239 -30.83 -17.72 -11.17
C ALA A 239 -30.27 -16.28 -11.10
N LEU A 240 -30.30 -15.51 -12.19
CA LEU A 240 -30.05 -14.07 -12.20
C LEU A 240 -31.10 -13.30 -11.40
N VAL A 241 -32.38 -13.66 -11.56
CA VAL A 241 -33.48 -13.08 -10.78
C VAL A 241 -33.32 -13.41 -9.30
N GLU A 242 -32.98 -14.66 -8.94
CA GLU A 242 -32.74 -15.04 -7.56
C GLU A 242 -31.54 -14.29 -6.95
N LEU A 243 -30.47 -14.10 -7.71
CA LEU A 243 -29.30 -13.31 -7.29
C LEU A 243 -29.69 -11.83 -7.04
N ALA A 244 -30.45 -11.22 -7.96
CA ALA A 244 -30.91 -9.84 -7.82
C ALA A 244 -31.82 -9.64 -6.60
N LEU A 245 -32.68 -10.61 -6.31
CA LEU A 245 -33.55 -10.59 -5.14
C LEU A 245 -32.74 -10.70 -3.84
N LYS A 246 -31.79 -11.64 -3.76
CA LYS A 246 -30.92 -11.80 -2.58
C LYS A 246 -30.05 -10.58 -2.29
N ILE A 247 -29.52 -9.93 -3.32
CA ILE A 247 -28.67 -8.73 -3.16
C ILE A 247 -29.46 -7.53 -2.65
N ASN A 248 -30.70 -7.38 -3.11
CA ASN A 248 -31.58 -6.30 -2.65
C ASN A 248 -32.32 -6.63 -1.33
N GLY A 249 -32.04 -7.77 -0.70
CA GLY A 249 -32.70 -8.20 0.53
C GLY A 249 -34.18 -8.53 0.35
N ILE A 250 -34.62 -8.81 -0.87
CA ILE A 250 -36.00 -9.16 -1.21
C ILE A 250 -36.09 -10.69 -1.18
N SER A 251 -36.91 -11.26 -0.31
CA SER A 251 -37.12 -12.71 -0.28
C SER A 251 -37.73 -13.17 -1.61
N PRO A 252 -37.22 -14.25 -2.24
CA PRO A 252 -37.83 -14.76 -3.46
C PRO A 252 -39.28 -15.16 -3.19
N LYS A 253 -40.19 -14.71 -4.06
CA LYS A 253 -41.59 -15.18 -4.05
C LYS A 253 -41.56 -16.68 -4.31
N ALA A 254 -42.17 -17.44 -3.41
CA ALA A 254 -42.36 -18.88 -3.60
C ALA A 254 -42.98 -19.14 -4.99
N PRO A 255 -42.52 -20.16 -5.72
CA PRO A 255 -43.11 -20.49 -7.02
C PRO A 255 -44.59 -20.74 -6.84
N ALA A 256 -45.41 -20.11 -7.69
CA ALA A 256 -46.83 -20.37 -7.76
C ALA A 256 -47.01 -21.88 -8.01
N GLN A 257 -47.43 -22.60 -6.97
CA GLN A 257 -47.89 -23.98 -7.12
C GLN A 257 -49.02 -23.97 -8.13
N GLY A 258 -48.91 -24.89 -9.08
CA GLY A 258 -49.69 -24.91 -10.30
C GLY A 258 -51.19 -24.91 -10.08
N GLU A 259 -51.86 -24.46 -11.13
CA GLU A 259 -53.24 -24.79 -11.45
C GLU A 259 -53.50 -26.28 -11.16
N GLU A 260 -54.11 -26.59 -10.01
CA GLU A 260 -54.82 -27.85 -9.86
C GLU A 260 -56.13 -27.73 -10.64
N SER A 261 -56.15 -28.39 -11.78
CA SER A 261 -57.34 -28.74 -12.52
C SER A 261 -58.32 -29.50 -11.61
N LYS A 262 -59.52 -28.94 -11.41
CA LYS A 262 -60.78 -29.66 -11.33
C LYS A 262 -61.90 -28.82 -11.92
#